data_AF-A0A357JHC6-F1
#
_entry.id   AF-A0A357JHC6-F1
#
_cell.length_a   1.000
_cell.length_b   1.000
_cell.length_c   1.000
_cell.angle_alpha   90.00
_cell.angle_beta   90.00
_cell.angle_gamma   90.00
#
_symmetry.space_group_name_H-M   'P 1'
#
loop_
_entity.id
_entity.type
_entity.pdbx_description
1 polymer ?
#
loop_
_entity_poly.entity_id
_entity_poly.type
_entity_poly.pdbx_seq_one_letter_code
_entity_poly.pdbx_strand_id
1 'polypeptide(L)' 'MNITLDQAQKVIAAAIKKSQELGTKMDIAVIDSGINLTAFAREDGAWLGSIDIAIKKAKTARFFNMDT' A
#
# COMPACT_ATOMS: atom_id res chain seq x y z
N MET A 1 -14.67 -6.27 -10.06
CA MET A 1 -13.52 -6.16 -10.98
C MET A 1 -12.28 -6.01 -10.10
N ASN A 2 -11.30 -6.91 -10.21
CA ASN A 2 -10.12 -6.91 -9.35
C ASN A 2 -9.05 -5.96 -9.89
N ILE A 3 -8.25 -5.37 -9.00
CA ILE A 3 -7.09 -4.58 -9.41
C ILE A 3 -6.07 -5.50 -10.10
N THR A 4 -5.53 -5.07 -11.23
CA THR A 4 -4.45 -5.80 -11.93
C THR A 4 -3.09 -5.50 -11.30
N LEU A 5 -2.11 -6.38 -11.55
CA LEU A 5 -0.74 -6.15 -11.07
C LEU A 5 -0.14 -4.83 -11.62
N ASP A 6 -0.35 -4.54 -12.91
CA ASP A 6 0.11 -3.30 -13.55
C ASP A 6 -0.49 -2.05 -12.87
N GLN A 7 -1.78 -2.08 -12.56
CA GLN A 7 -2.43 -0.99 -11.82
C GLN A 7 -1.87 -0.87 -10.39
N ALA A 8 -1.67 -1.98 -9.69
CA ALA A 8 -1.11 -1.97 -8.34
C ALA A 8 0.32 -1.41 -8.32
N GLN A 9 1.14 -1.75 -9.31
CA GLN A 9 2.50 -1.21 -9.48
C GLN A 9 2.48 0.30 -9.76
N LYS A 10 1.54 0.79 -10.58
CA LYS A 10 1.37 2.24 -10.80
C LYS A 10 0.99 3.00 -9.53
N VAL A 11 0.11 2.42 -8.71
CA VAL A 11 -0.25 3.00 -7.40
C VAL A 11 0.97 3.07 -6.48
N ILE A 12 1.75 1.99 -6.40
CA ILE A 12 2.99 1.96 -5.61
C ILE A 12 3.98 3.02 -6.11
N ALA A 13 4.23 3.11 -7.41
CA ALA A 13 5.16 4.09 -7.97
C ALA A 13 4.74 5.53 -7.65
N ALA A 14 3.44 5.84 -7.74
CA ALA A 14 2.91 7.15 -7.37
C ALA A 14 3.08 7.44 -5.87
N ALA A 15 2.83 6.45 -5.01
CA ALA A 15 2.99 6.58 -3.57
C ALA A 15 4.47 6.77 -3.16
N ILE A 16 5.40 6.04 -3.78
CA ILE A 16 6.85 6.23 -3.59
C ILE A 16 7.29 7.62 -4.03
N LYS A 17 6.82 8.09 -5.20
CA LYS A 17 7.12 9.46 -5.63
C LYS A 17 6.65 10.48 -4.58
N LYS A 18 5.46 10.26 -4.00
CA LYS A 18 4.93 11.16 -2.99
C LYS A 18 5.68 11.09 -1.67
N SER A 19 6.09 9.91 -1.21
CA SER A 19 6.88 9.76 0.02
C SER A 19 8.24 10.45 -0.10
N GLN A 20 8.87 10.36 -1.27
CA GLN A 20 10.10 11.08 -1.61
C GLN A 20 9.92 12.60 -1.57
N GLU A 21 8.85 13.13 -2.17
CA GLU A 21 8.50 14.56 -2.09
C GLU A 21 8.31 15.04 -0.64
N LEU A 22 7.76 14.19 0.22
CA LEU A 22 7.51 14.48 1.63
C LEU A 22 8.73 14.21 2.54
N GLY A 23 9.82 13.65 2.01
CA GLY A 23 10.99 13.26 2.80
C GLY A 23 10.72 12.12 3.80
N THR A 24 9.70 11.30 3.53
CA THR A 24 9.29 10.19 4.41
C THR A 24 9.68 8.84 3.82
N LYS A 25 9.78 7.81 4.67
CA LYS A 25 10.03 6.42 4.26
C LYS A 25 8.82 5.58 4.58
N MET A 26 8.19 5.02 3.54
CA MET A 26 6.87 4.39 3.65
C MET A 26 6.90 2.91 3.28
N ASP A 27 5.98 2.17 3.92
CA ASP A 27 5.53 0.85 3.48
C ASP A 27 4.17 1.01 2.80
N ILE A 28 4.04 0.47 1.59
CA ILE A 28 2.88 0.68 0.72
C ILE A 28 2.30 -0.69 0.39
N ALA A 29 1.06 -0.93 0.78
CA ALA A 29 0.33 -2.17 0.52
C ALA A 29 -0.88 -1.91 -0.39
N VAL A 30 -1.04 -2.74 -1.42
CA VAL A 30 -2.20 -2.73 -2.32
C VAL A 30 -2.86 -4.09 -2.25
N ILE A 31 -4.16 -4.10 -2.01
CA ILE A 31 -4.96 -5.33 -1.90
C ILE A 31 -6.06 -5.37 -2.96
N ASP A 32 -6.54 -6.58 -3.26
CA ASP A 32 -7.63 -6.80 -4.20
C ASP A 32 -9.01 -6.74 -3.53
N SER A 33 -10.06 -6.97 -4.34
CA SER A 33 -11.44 -6.92 -3.84
C SER A 33 -11.78 -8.03 -2.85
N GLY A 34 -10.98 -9.10 -2.83
CA GLY A 34 -11.06 -10.25 -1.92
C GLY A 34 -10.11 -10.16 -0.71
N ILE A 35 -9.53 -8.99 -0.44
CA ILE A 35 -8.67 -8.72 0.73
C ILE A 35 -7.33 -9.48 0.67
N ASN A 36 -6.93 -9.91 -0.52
CA ASN A 36 -5.64 -10.52 -0.76
C ASN A 36 -4.60 -9.47 -1.14
N LEU A 37 -3.36 -9.67 -0.70
CA LEU A 37 -2.26 -8.77 -1.05
C LEU A 37 -1.91 -8.92 -2.53
N THR A 38 -2.06 -7.85 -3.30
CA THR A 38 -1.73 -7.83 -4.73
C THR A 38 -0.31 -7.36 -4.95
N ALA A 39 0.10 -6.31 -4.23
CA ALA A 39 1.44 -5.75 -4.31
C ALA A 39 1.83 -5.09 -3.00
N PHE A 40 3.13 -5.12 -2.70
CA PHE A 40 3.70 -4.50 -1.53
C PHE A 40 5.08 -3.94 -1.87
N ALA A 41 5.37 -2.74 -1.37
CA ALA A 41 6.69 -2.14 -1.47
C ALA A 41 7.07 -1.50 -0.14
N ARG A 42 8.32 -1.74 0.26
CA ARG A 42 8.94 -1.13 1.42
C ARG A 42 10.09 -0.26 0.95
N GLU A 43 10.09 1.01 1.35
CA GLU A 43 11.24 1.87 1.13
C GLU A 43 12.38 1.54 2.09
N ASP A 44 13.61 1.71 1.59
CA ASP A 44 14.81 1.52 2.41
C ASP A 44 14.81 2.48 3.60
N GLY A 45 14.98 1.91 4.80
CA GLY A 45 14.93 2.66 6.06
C GLY A 45 13.53 2.91 6.62
N ALA A 46 12.46 2.42 5.98
CA ALA A 46 11.12 2.42 6.59
C ALA A 46 11.06 1.52 7.85
N TRP A 47 10.23 1.90 8.81
CA TRP A 47 10.10 1.19 10.08
C TRP A 47 9.60 -0.25 9.89
N LEU A 48 10.23 -1.22 10.57
CA LEU A 48 9.84 -2.63 10.46
C LEU A 48 8.38 -2.88 10.85
N GLY A 49 7.86 -2.14 11.84
CA GLY A 49 6.46 -2.25 12.26
C GLY A 49 5.46 -1.68 11.25
N SER A 50 5.89 -0.80 10.35
CA SER A 50 5.01 -0.19 9.36
C SER A 50 4.56 -1.17 8.28
N ILE A 51 5.25 -2.30 8.11
CA ILE A 51 4.90 -3.38 7.18
C ILE A 51 3.49 -3.93 7.50
N ASP A 52 3.30 -4.39 8.74
CA ASP A 52 2.03 -4.96 9.19
C ASP A 52 0.93 -3.88 9.26
N ILE A 53 1.29 -2.66 9.67
CA ILE A 53 0.35 -1.53 9.73
C ILE A 53 -0.19 -1.18 8.34
N ALA A 54 0.66 -1.08 7.32
CA ALA A 54 0.24 -0.77 5.96
C ALA A 54 -0.72 -1.82 5.41
N ILE A 55 -0.42 -3.10 5.62
CA ILE A 55 -1.29 -4.21 5.22
C ILE A 55 -2.63 -4.15 5.96
N LYS A 56 -2.62 -3.91 7.28
CA LYS A 56 -3.85 -3.81 8.08
C LYS A 56 -4.72 -2.63 7.66
N LYS A 57 -4.13 -1.45 7.41
CA LYS A 57 -4.86 -0.29 6.89
C LYS A 57 -5.54 -0.60 5.57
N ALA A 58 -4.81 -1.18 4.62
CA ALA A 58 -5.37 -1.59 3.33
C ALA A 58 -6.55 -2.55 3.52
N LYS A 59 -6.38 -3.60 4.34
CA LYS A 59 -7.45 -4.56 4.67
C LYS A 59 -8.67 -3.89 5.29
N THR A 60 -8.48 -3.03 6.29
CA THR A 60 -9.59 -2.32 6.94
C THR A 60 -10.33 -1.43 5.95
N ALA A 61 -9.62 -0.66 5.11
CA ALA A 61 -10.25 0.18 4.10
C ALA A 61 -11.13 -0.63 3.16
N ARG A 62 -10.70 -1.85 2.78
CA ARG A 62 -11.50 -2.73 1.95
C ARG A 62 -12.64 -3.44 2.68
N PHE A 63 -12.44 -3.83 3.95
CA PHE A 63 -13.49 -4.45 4.76
C PHE A 63 -14.73 -3.55 4.87
N PHE A 64 -14.50 -2.24 5.02
CA PHE A 64 -15.57 -1.27 5.25
C PHE A 64 -15.85 -0.37 4.04
N ASN A 65 -15.08 -0.50 2.95
CA ASN A 65 -15.14 0.37 1.77
C ASN A 65 -15.13 1.87 2.12
N MET A 66 -14.25 2.26 3.04
CA MET A 66 -14.06 3.64 3.49
C MET A 66 -12.60 3.89 3.84
N ASP A 67 -12.22 5.17 3.93
CA ASP A 67 -10.88 5.55 4.39
C ASP A 67 -10.70 5.19 5.89
N THR A 68 -9.45 4.91 6.27
CA THR A 68 -9.03 4.63 7.65
C THR A 68 -8.19 5.77 8.21
#